data_AF-A0A3A8Y7S2-F1
#
_entry.id   AF-A0A3A8Y7S2-F1
#
_cell.length_a   1.000
_cell.length_b   1.000
_cell.length_c   1.000
_cell.angle_alpha   90.00
_cell.angle_beta   90.00
_cell.angle_gamma   90.00
#
_symmetry.space_group_name_H-M   'P 1'
#
loop_
_entity.id
_entity.type
_entity.pdbx_description
1 polymer ?
#
loop_
_entity_poly.entity_id
_entity_poly.type
_entity_poly.pdbx_seq_one_letter_code
_entity_poly.pdbx_strand_id
1 'polypeptide(L)'
;MDKMKIVGIRGVSFKDDSGRQVDGTSFYYLMDADGVAGQLAGKFFLSHQKRDGMDYVPDVGDVVWVYYDRYGKLNRFEKIAK
;
A
#
# COMPACT_ATOMS: atom_id res chain seq x y z
N MET A 1 8.54 -9.49 3.77
CA MET A 1 7.58 -8.59 4.45
C MET A 1 8.32 -7.31 4.69
N ASP A 2 7.64 -6.17 4.57
CA ASP A 2 8.29 -4.87 4.66
C ASP A 2 7.63 -4.03 5.76
N LYS A 3 8.44 -3.27 6.49
CA LYS A 3 7.93 -2.27 7.43
C LYS A 3 7.74 -0.96 6.71
N MET A 4 6.52 -0.46 6.66
CA MET A 4 6.18 0.77 5.95
C MET A 4 5.45 1.74 6.87
N LYS A 5 5.78 3.03 6.76
CA LYS A 5 4.98 4.13 7.33
C LYS A 5 4.13 4.74 6.24
N ILE A 6 2.81 4.74 6.39
CA ILE A 6 1.91 5.40 5.45
C ILE A 6 1.98 6.92 5.67
N VAL A 7 2.26 7.66 4.59
CA VAL A 7 2.43 9.12 4.61
C VAL A 7 1.44 9.85 3.71
N GLY A 8 0.66 9.13 2.91
CA GLY A 8 -0.38 9.72 2.09
C GLY A 8 -1.32 8.67 1.51
N ILE A 9 -2.55 9.08 1.26
CA ILE A 9 -3.59 8.26 0.64
C ILE A 9 -4.31 9.10 -0.39
N ARG A 10 -4.59 8.53 -1.56
CA ARG A 10 -5.33 9.19 -2.64
C ARG A 10 -6.30 8.22 -3.31
N GLY A 11 -7.58 8.58 -3.35
CA GLY A 11 -8.56 7.92 -4.20
C GLY A 11 -8.24 8.17 -5.69
N VAL A 12 -8.26 7.11 -6.49
CA VAL A 12 -8.00 7.17 -7.93
C VAL A 12 -9.09 6.43 -8.69
N SER A 13 -9.46 6.99 -9.83
CA SER A 13 -10.45 6.46 -10.76
C SER A 13 -9.92 6.70 -12.16
N PHE A 14 -9.68 5.62 -12.92
CA PHE A 14 -9.08 5.69 -14.24
C PHE A 14 -9.52 4.51 -15.10
N LYS A 15 -9.31 4.59 -16.42
CA LYS A 15 -9.43 3.44 -17.31
C LYS A 15 -8.05 2.82 -17.52
N ASP A 16 -7.96 1.50 -17.40
CA ASP A 16 -6.74 0.78 -17.75
C ASP A 16 -6.55 0.69 -19.27
N ASP A 17 -5.43 0.14 -19.73
CA ASP A 17 -5.10 0.03 -21.16
C ASP A 17 -6.09 -0.83 -21.96
N SER A 18 -6.93 -1.62 -21.29
CA SER A 18 -8.02 -2.39 -21.91
C SER A 18 -9.35 -1.61 -21.99
N GLY A 19 -9.37 -0.37 -21.50
CA GLY A 19 -10.56 0.48 -21.43
C GLY A 19 -11.49 0.17 -20.26
N ARG A 20 -11.10 -0.75 -19.37
CA ARG A 20 -11.88 -1.12 -18.19
C ARG A 20 -11.75 -0.04 -17.12
N GLN A 21 -12.88 0.33 -16.52
CA GLN A 21 -12.92 1.24 -15.38
C GLN A 21 -12.26 0.59 -14.15
N VAL A 22 -11.33 1.31 -13.53
CA VAL A 22 -10.60 0.91 -12.33
C VAL A 22 -10.73 2.00 -11.28
N ASP A 23 -11.37 1.64 -10.17
CA ASP A 23 -11.49 2.49 -8.99
C ASP A 23 -10.70 1.87 -7.84
N GLY A 24 -9.96 2.71 -7.13
CA GLY A 24 -9.14 2.25 -6.02
C GLY A 24 -8.44 3.36 -5.27
N THR A 25 -7.43 2.97 -4.51
CA THR A 25 -6.69 3.84 -3.60
C THR A 25 -5.21 3.64 -3.79
N SER A 26 -4.49 4.74 -4.01
CA SER A 26 -3.03 4.79 -3.95
C SER A 26 -2.60 5.14 -2.54
N PHE A 27 -1.68 4.36 -2.00
CA PHE A 27 -1.04 4.60 -0.70
C PHE A 27 0.41 4.97 -0.94
N TYR A 28 0.86 6.02 -0.29
CA TYR A 28 2.23 6.52 -0.32
C TYR A 28 2.89 6.18 1.00
N TYR A 29 4.12 5.68 0.94
CA TYR A 29 4.81 5.20 2.12
C TYR A 29 6.29 5.59 2.14
N LEU A 30 6.85 5.57 3.34
CA LEU A 30 8.28 5.61 3.60
C LEU A 30 8.71 4.28 4.24
N MET A 31 9.90 3.80 3.88
CA MET A 31 10.52 2.64 4.52
C MET A 31 12.04 2.80 4.57
N ASP A 32 12.66 2.08 5.50
CA ASP A 32 14.11 1.97 5.55
C ASP A 32 14.57 1.00 4.45
N ALA A 33 15.70 1.31 3.81
CA ALA A 33 16.26 0.50 2.73
C ALA A 33 17.78 0.57 2.74
N ASP A 34 18.42 -0.57 2.53
CA ASP A 34 19.88 -0.66 2.51
C ASP A 34 20.47 0.20 1.38
N GLY A 35 21.53 0.94 1.72
CA GLY A 35 22.21 1.84 0.77
C GLY A 35 21.47 3.16 0.48
N VAL A 36 20.35 3.44 1.17
CA VAL A 36 19.63 4.71 1.03
C VAL A 36 19.99 5.65 2.18
N ALA A 37 20.51 6.84 1.86
CA ALA A 37 20.60 7.93 2.83
C ALA A 37 19.21 8.55 3.01
N GLY A 38 18.64 8.41 4.22
CA GLY A 38 17.26 8.80 4.50
C GLY A 38 16.30 7.62 4.41
N GLN A 39 15.15 7.81 3.76
CA GLN A 39 14.13 6.76 3.61
C GLN A 39 13.77 6.57 2.14
N LEU A 40 13.51 5.32 1.75
CA LEU A 40 12.89 5.02 0.46
C LEU A 40 11.45 5.51 0.48
N ALA A 41 11.06 6.27 -0.54
CA ALA A 41 9.69 6.70 -0.76
C ALA A 41 9.07 5.87 -1.89
N GLY A 42 7.87 5.35 -1.66
CA GLY A 42 7.19 4.50 -2.62
C GLY A 42 5.68 4.72 -2.64
N LYS A 43 5.02 4.05 -3.58
CA LYS A 43 3.56 3.95 -3.62
C LYS A 43 3.13 2.55 -4.02
N PHE A 44 1.97 2.14 -3.55
CA PHE A 44 1.25 0.98 -4.07
C PHE A 44 -0.23 1.32 -4.29
N PHE A 45 -0.90 0.52 -5.11
CA PHE A 45 -2.31 0.68 -5.44
C PHE A 45 -3.11 -0.55 -5.00
N LEU A 46 -4.28 -0.31 -4.44
CA LEU A 46 -5.30 -1.33 -4.19
C LEU A 46 -6.60 -0.93 -4.88
N SER A 47 -7.20 -1.85 -5.64
CA SER A 47 -8.58 -1.66 -6.11
C SER A 47 -9.53 -1.62 -4.91
N HIS A 48 -10.68 -0.96 -5.05
CA HIS A 48 -11.69 -0.95 -3.99
C HIS A 48 -12.10 -2.37 -3.58
N GLN A 49 -12.36 -3.24 -4.56
CA GLN A 49 -12.69 -4.64 -4.29
C GLN A 49 -11.67 -5.34 -3.38
N LYS A 50 -10.37 -5.13 -3.63
CA LYS A 50 -9.33 -5.77 -2.84
C LYS A 50 -9.17 -5.11 -1.47
N ARG A 51 -9.22 -3.78 -1.42
CA ARG A 51 -9.11 -2.99 -0.18
C ARG A 51 -10.24 -3.31 0.78
N ASP A 52 -11.47 -3.33 0.28
CA ASP A 52 -12.69 -3.49 1.08
C ASP A 52 -12.85 -4.94 1.59
N GLY A 53 -12.12 -5.88 1.01
CA GLY A 53 -12.03 -7.27 1.48
C GLY A 53 -10.90 -7.54 2.48
N MET A 54 -10.13 -6.53 2.89
CA MET A 54 -9.06 -6.71 3.89
C MET A 54 -9.60 -6.56 5.31
N ASP A 55 -9.10 -7.38 6.24
CA ASP A 55 -9.39 -7.26 7.67
C ASP A 55 -8.93 -5.91 8.26
N TYR A 56 -7.90 -5.32 7.64
CA TYR A 56 -7.33 -4.05 8.05
C TYR A 56 -6.79 -3.28 6.85
N VAL A 57 -7.16 -2.00 6.78
CA VAL A 57 -6.66 -1.04 5.78
C VAL A 57 -5.97 0.09 6.55
N PRO A 58 -4.68 0.38 6.26
CA PRO A 58 -3.94 1.36 7.02
C PRO A 58 -4.33 2.80 6.68
N ASP A 59 -4.23 3.69 7.67
CA ASP A 59 -4.44 5.12 7.49
C ASP A 59 -3.11 5.90 7.52
N VAL A 60 -3.14 7.18 7.14
CA VAL A 60 -1.98 8.07 7.21
C VAL A 60 -1.44 8.13 8.64
N GLY A 61 -0.14 7.95 8.79
CA GLY A 61 0.56 7.92 10.06
C GLY A 61 0.77 6.51 10.62
N ASP A 62 0.06 5.51 10.11
CA ASP A 62 0.24 4.13 10.55
C ASP A 62 1.58 3.56 10.10
N VAL A 63 2.20 2.81 11.01
CA VAL A 63 3.33 1.96 10.70
C VAL A 63 2.84 0.53 10.66
N VAL A 64 3.11 -0.17 9.56
CA VAL A 64 2.55 -1.49 9.28
C VAL A 64 3.61 -2.45 8.77
N TRP A 65 3.39 -3.73 9.06
CA TRP A 65 3.97 -4.81 8.28
C TRP A 65 3.12 -5.06 7.03
N VAL A 66 3.78 -5.12 5.88
CA VAL A 66 3.18 -5.46 4.59
C VAL A 66 3.61 -6.88 4.21
N TYR A 67 2.63 -7.76 4.04
CA TYR A 67 2.82 -9.13 3.60
C TYR A 67 2.45 -9.27 2.14
N TYR A 68 3.22 -10.08 1.41
CA TYR A 68 2.96 -10.39 0.01
C TYR A 68 2.64 -11.88 -0.14
N ASP A 69 1.85 -12.21 -1.15
CA ASP A 69 1.67 -13.59 -1.58
C ASP A 69 2.92 -14.13 -2.28
N ARG A 70 2.89 -15.41 -2.66
CA ARG A 70 4.00 -16.07 -3.37
C ARG A 70 4.33 -15.45 -4.74
N TYR A 71 3.47 -14.58 -5.26
CA TYR A 71 3.63 -13.88 -6.54
C TYR A 71 4.06 -12.42 -6.34
N GLY A 72 4.38 -12.01 -5.11
CA GLY A 72 4.79 -10.65 -4.78
C GLY A 72 3.64 -9.64 -4.74
N LYS A 73 2.37 -10.09 -4.78
CA LYS A 73 1.23 -9.17 -4.64
C LYS A 73 0.92 -8.95 -3.17
N LEU A 74 0.61 -7.70 -2.82
CA LEU A 74 0.22 -7.33 -1.46
C LEU A 74 -0.97 -8.19 -0.99
N ASN A 75 -0.83 -8.86 0.14
CA ASN A 75 -1.81 -9.80 0.67
C ASN A 75 -2.51 -9.27 1.93
N ARG A 76 -1.74 -8.76 2.89
CA ARG A 76 -2.25 -8.35 4.21
C ARG A 76 -1.42 -7.23 4.80
N PHE A 77 -2.07 -6.40 5.62
CA PHE A 77 -1.42 -5.45 6.52
C PHE A 77 -1.56 -5.90 7.98
N GLU A 78 -0.55 -5.60 8.77
CA GLU A 78 -0.60 -5.74 10.22
C GLU A 78 -0.11 -4.45 10.87
N LYS A 79 -0.97 -3.81 11.66
CA LYS A 79 -0.63 -2.56 12.35
C LYS A 79 0.40 -2.83 13.44
N ILE A 80 1.47 -2.06 13.43
CA ILE A 80 2.44 -2.05 14.52
C ILE A 80 1.90 -1.05 15.55
N ALA A 81 1.33 -1.55 16.64
CA ALA A 81 0.93 -0.71 17.76
C ALA A 81 2.16 0.05 18.30
N LYS A 82 1.95 1.29 18.74
CA LYS A 82 2.96 2.08 19.44
C LYS A 82 3.27 1.49 20.80
#